data_AF-A0A7K1VVF3-F1
#
_entry.id   AF-A0A7K1VVF3-F1
#
_cell.length_a   1.000
_cell.length_b   1.000
_cell.length_c   1.000
_cell.angle_alpha   90.00
_cell.angle_beta   90.00
_cell.angle_gamma   90.00
#
_symmetry.space_group_name_H-M   'P 1'
#
loop_
_entity.id
_entity.type
_entity.pdbx_description
1 polymer ?
#
loop_
_entity_poly.entity_id
_entity_poly.type
_entity_poly.pdbx_seq_one_letter_code
_entity_poly.pdbx_strand_id
1 'polypeptide(L)' 'MPGRRWWLLIVLIETLVFCAIGYHLNGGTPSIPWALAGLACGGLTVLVIIRAQESRKNQESRQG' A
#
# COMPACT_ATOMS: atom_id res chain seq x y z
N MET A 1 11.71 13.15 -1.64
CA MET A 1 11.20 11.90 -1.05
C MET A 1 9.68 12.03 -1.00
N PRO A 2 8.90 11.10 -1.59
CA PRO A 2 7.45 11.17 -1.49
C PRO A 2 7.09 11.11 0.00
N GLY A 3 6.68 12.24 0.57
CA GLY A 3 6.43 12.37 2.00
C GLY A 3 5.32 11.44 2.48
N ARG A 4 5.13 11.32 3.80
CA ARG A 4 4.07 10.50 4.44
C ARG A 4 2.70 10.57 3.76
N ARG A 5 2.36 11.71 3.13
CA ARG A 5 1.16 11.92 2.34
C ARG A 5 1.00 10.92 1.17
N TRP A 6 2.09 10.59 0.49
CA TRP A 6 2.10 9.63 -0.61
C TRP A 6 1.93 8.20 -0.13
N TRP A 7 2.47 7.85 1.05
CA TRP A 7 2.25 6.53 1.64
C TRP A 7 0.77 6.31 1.99
N LEU A 8 0.13 7.32 2.56
CA LEU A 8 -1.31 7.28 2.84
C LEU A 8 -2.14 7.13 1.57
N LEU A 9 -1.76 7.81 0.47
CA LEU A 9 -2.44 7.66 -0.81
C LEU A 9 -2.31 6.24 -1.37
N ILE A 10 -1.14 5.62 -1.28
CA ILE A 10 -0.92 4.23 -1.71
C ILE A 10 -1.86 3.29 -0.94
N VAL A 11 -1.85 3.38 0.39
CA VAL A 11 -2.72 2.55 1.25
C VAL A 11 -4.19 2.79 0.91
N LEU A 12 -4.60 4.04 0.74
CA LEU A 12 -5.98 4.40 0.45
C LEU A 12 -6.43 3.88 -0.92
N ILE A 13 -5.59 3.99 -1.95
CA ILE A 13 -5.88 3.47 -3.29
C ILE A 13 -6.01 1.94 -3.24
N GLU A 14 -5.06 1.24 -2.63
CA GLU A 14 -5.13 -0.23 -2.51
C GLU A 14 -6.37 -0.67 -1.72
N THR A 15 -6.69 0.04 -0.63
CA THR A 15 -7.91 -0.22 0.14
C THR A 15 -9.17 -0.04 -0.70
N LEU A 16 -9.27 1.03 -1.50
CA LEU A 16 -10.41 1.27 -2.39
C LEU A 16 -10.52 0.22 -3.49
N VAL A 17 -9.40 -0.21 -4.07
CA VAL A 17 -9.38 -1.28 -5.09
C VAL A 17 -9.92 -2.58 -4.51
N PHE A 18 -9.44 -3.00 -3.34
CA PHE A 18 -9.93 -4.20 -2.67
C PHE A 18 -11.40 -4.08 -2.27
N CYS A 19 -11.83 -2.92 -1.78
CA CYS A 19 -13.25 -2.66 -1.49
C CYS A 19 -14.12 -2.76 -2.75
N ALA A 20 -13.69 -2.22 -3.89
CA ALA A 20 -14.42 -2.30 -5.15
C ALA A 20 -14.51 -3.75 -5.65
N ILE A 21 -13.40 -4.49 -5.62
CA ILE A 21 -13.38 -5.91 -5.96
C ILE A 21 -14.31 -6.70 -5.04
N GLY A 22 -14.20 -6.48 -3.72
CA GLY A 22 -15.04 -7.11 -2.72
C GLY A 22 -16.52 -6.80 -2.91
N TYR A 23 -16.86 -5.55 -3.23
CA TYR A 23 -18.22 -5.12 -3.51
C TYR A 23 -18.83 -5.87 -4.70
N HIS A 24 -18.08 -6.02 -5.79
CA HIS A 24 -18.52 -6.79 -6.95
C HIS A 24 -18.64 -8.29 -6.65
N LEU A 25 -17.70 -8.86 -5.90
CA LEU A 25 -17.72 -10.28 -5.52
C LEU A 25 -18.80 -10.62 -4.49
N ASN A 26 -19.16 -9.68 -3.62
CA ASN A 26 -20.23 -9.82 -2.64
C ASN A 26 -21.61 -9.37 -3.16
N GLY A 27 -21.80 -9.36 -4.49
CA GLY A 27 -23.12 -9.09 -5.09
C GLY A 27 -23.65 -7.68 -4.84
N GLY A 28 -22.77 -6.69 -4.72
CA GLY A 28 -23.14 -5.30 -4.46
C GLY A 28 -23.31 -4.97 -2.98
N THR A 29 -22.77 -5.79 -2.08
CA THR A 29 -22.75 -5.48 -0.64
C THR A 29 -21.36 -5.07 -0.17
N PRO A 30 -21.22 -3.97 0.60
CA PRO A 30 -19.95 -3.55 1.12
C PRO A 30 -19.44 -4.57 2.15
N SER A 31 -18.14 -4.85 2.10
CA SER A 31 -17.54 -5.95 2.83
C SER A 31 -16.33 -5.49 3.64
N ILE A 32 -16.48 -5.52 4.97
CA ILE A 32 -15.41 -5.17 5.92
C ILE A 32 -14.14 -6.04 5.74
N PRO A 33 -14.22 -7.37 5.48
CA PRO A 33 -13.03 -8.19 5.31
C PRO A 33 -12.14 -7.72 4.14
N TRP A 34 -12.75 -7.26 3.06
CA TRP A 34 -12.02 -6.74 1.90
C TRP A 34 -11.35 -5.39 2.18
N ALA A 35 -12.00 -4.52 2.97
CA ALA A 35 -11.38 -3.28 3.42
C ALA A 35 -10.14 -3.55 4.29
N LEU A 36 -10.22 -4.50 5.21
CA LEU A 36 -9.08 -4.91 6.04
C LEU A 36 -7.96 -5.55 5.21
N ALA A 37 -8.30 -6.38 4.22
CA ALA A 37 -7.33 -6.97 3.30
C ALA A 37 -6.60 -5.89 2.49
N GLY A 38 -7.33 -4.90 1.97
CA GLY A 38 -6.74 -3.78 1.23
C GLY A 38 -5.86 -2.88 2.10
N LEU A 39 -6.23 -2.64 3.36
CA LEU A 39 -5.43 -1.88 4.31
C LEU A 39 -4.14 -2.62 4.69
N ALA A 40 -4.22 -3.94 4.91
CA ALA A 40 -3.05 -4.78 5.18
C ALA A 40 -2.12 -4.83 3.97
N CYS A 41 -2.68 -5.02 2.76
CA CYS A 41 -1.94 -5.03 1.50
C CYS A 41 -1.20 -3.70 1.30
N GLY A 42 -1.92 -2.57 1.43
CA GLY A 42 -1.33 -1.25 1.26
C GLY A 42 -0.27 -0.89 2.28
N GLY A 43 -0.45 -1.30 3.54
CA GLY A 43 0.58 -1.15 4.57
C GLY A 43 1.87 -1.92 4.22
N LEU A 44 1.72 -3.12 3.67
CA LEU A 44 2.83 -3.97 3.24
C LEU A 44 3.55 -3.40 2.02
N THR A 45 2.80 -2.87 1.04
CA THR A 45 3.34 -2.16 -0.13
C THR A 45 4.19 -0.96 0.31
N VAL A 46 3.68 -0.12 1.21
CA VAL A 46 4.44 1.01 1.78
C VAL A 46 5.70 0.52 2.50
N LEU A 47 5.62 -0.54 3.29
CA LEU A 47 6.77 -1.10 4.00
C LEU A 47 7.87 -1.55 3.04
N VAL A 48 7.50 -2.24 1.96
CA VAL A 48 8.43 -2.68 0.92
C VAL A 48 9.09 -1.49 0.23
N ILE A 49 8.31 -0.45 -0.10
CA ILE A 49 8.86 0.78 -0.70
C ILE A 49 9.87 1.42 0.24
N ILE A 50 9.55 1.59 1.54
CA ILE A 50 10.47 2.17 2.52
C ILE A 50 11.78 1.38 2.57
N ARG A 51 11.69 0.05 2.67
CA ARG A 51 12.88 -0.82 2.73
C ARG A 51 13.71 -0.78 1.45
N ALA A 52 13.06 -0.71 0.30
CA ALA A 52 13.73 -0.57 -0.99
C ALA A 52 14.48 0.76 -1.10
N GLN A 53 13.88 1.87 -0.62
CA GLN A 53 14.53 3.18 -0.59
C GLN A 53 15.72 3.21 0.38
N GLU A 54 15.59 2.62 1.56
CA GLU A 54 16.70 2.48 2.54
C GLU A 54 17.87 1.69 1.94
N SER A 55 17.57 0.58 1.25
CA SER A 55 18.58 -0.27 0.61
C SER A 55 19.34 0.48 -0.51
N ARG A 56 18.62 1.25 -1.33
CA ARG A 56 19.22 2.06 -2.40
C ARG A 56 20.15 3.15 -1.84
N LYS A 57 19.72 3.85 -0.79
CA LYS A 57 20.53 4.88 -0.13
C LYS A 57 21.84 4.30 0.44
N ASN A 58 21.78 3.10 1.04
CA ASN A 58 22.98 2.41 1.56
C ASN A 58 23.93 1.93 0.46
N GLN A 59 23.43 1.66 -0.76
CA GLN A 59 24.29 1.30 -1.89
C GLN A 59 25.02 2.54 -2.43
N GLU A 60 24.33 3.67 -2.58
CA GLU A 60 24.92 4.93 -3.04
C GLU A 60 26.01 5.43 -2.08
N SER A 61 25.80 5.34 -0.76
CA SER A 61 26.80 5.75 0.24
C SER A 61 28.05 4.86 0.29
N ARG A 62 28.01 3.67 -0.32
CA ARG A 62 29.17 2.76 -0.41
C ARG A 62 29.97 2.93 -1.70
N GLN A 63 29.46 3.70 -2.67
CA GLN A 63 30.08 3.91 -3.98
C GLN A 63 30.72 5.29 -4.15
N GLY A 64 30.55 6.20 -3.19
CA GLY A 64 31.25 7.50 -3.12
C GLY A 64 32.32 7.51 -2.04
#